data_AF-A0A8W8HYR4-F1
#
_entry.id   AF-A0A8W8HYR4-F1
#
_cell.length_a   1.000
_cell.length_b   1.000
_cell.length_c   1.000
_cell.angle_alpha   90.00
_cell.angle_beta   90.00
_cell.angle_gamma   90.00
#
_symmetry.space_group_name_H-M   'P 1'
#
loop_
_entity.id
_entity.type
_entity.pdbx_description
1 polymer ?
#
loop_
_entity_poly.entity_id
_entity_poly.type
_entity_poly.pdbx_seq_one_letter_code
_entity_poly.pdbx_strand_id
1 'polypeptide(L)'
;MFVRFRHLKTEDEIRVSELVEKHAISVMGTLDELISNIDNVDYVFDVLKATGQSHMKFPGFRTELIWDMEKPFLEAVKITLGDRYSDNMDTIYRITIKFILDSVIKSSTAPTNNSVS
;
A
#
# COMPACT_ATOMS: atom_id res chain seq x y z
N MET A 1 3.38 13.04 -2.60
CA MET A 1 3.99 11.81 -3.11
C MET A 1 4.02 11.82 -4.62
N PHE A 2 2.88 11.70 -5.30
CA PHE A 2 2.79 11.73 -6.78
C PHE A 2 3.38 12.97 -7.46
N VAL A 3 3.37 14.15 -6.83
CA VAL A 3 3.99 15.36 -7.38
C VAL A 3 5.50 15.17 -7.63
N ARG A 4 6.18 14.34 -6.81
CA ARG A 4 7.60 14.04 -6.98
C ARG A 4 7.88 13.07 -8.12
N PHE A 5 6.88 12.30 -8.57
CA PHE A 5 7.00 11.34 -9.68
C PHE A 5 6.52 11.89 -11.03
N ARG A 6 5.77 13.00 -11.03
CA ARG A 6 5.13 13.59 -12.23
C ARG A 6 6.07 13.90 -13.41
N HIS A 7 7.36 14.01 -13.16
CA HIS A 7 8.35 14.31 -14.20
C HIS A 7 8.91 13.06 -14.88
N LEU A 8 8.71 11.87 -14.29
CA LEU A 8 9.09 10.59 -14.89
C LEU A 8 8.03 10.23 -15.93
N LYS A 9 8.42 10.13 -17.21
CA LYS A 9 7.50 9.93 -18.33
C LYS A 9 7.67 8.59 -19.02
N THR A 10 8.84 7.97 -18.85
CA THR A 10 9.19 6.70 -19.48
C THR A 10 9.39 5.60 -18.45
N GLU A 11 9.20 4.36 -18.87
CA GLU A 11 9.44 3.20 -18.01
C GLU A 11 10.90 3.12 -17.55
N ASP A 12 11.85 3.45 -18.43
CA ASP A 12 13.28 3.45 -18.12
C ASP A 12 13.63 4.47 -17.02
N GLU A 13 13.05 5.68 -17.08
CA GLU A 13 13.23 6.70 -16.04
C GLU A 13 12.64 6.26 -14.69
N ILE A 14 11.50 5.56 -14.70
CA ILE A 14 10.88 5.03 -13.48
C ILE A 14 11.77 3.92 -12.89
N ARG A 15 12.31 3.04 -13.73
CA ARG A 15 13.10 1.88 -13.31
C ARG A 15 14.39 2.25 -12.59
N VAL A 16 15.02 3.36 -12.96
CA VAL A 16 16.26 3.85 -12.33
C VAL A 16 16.01 4.95 -11.29
N SER A 17 14.75 5.27 -10.98
CA SER A 17 14.41 6.35 -10.06
C SER A 17 14.59 5.93 -8.61
N GLU A 18 15.58 6.50 -7.93
CA GLU A 18 15.77 6.33 -6.48
C GLU A 18 14.53 6.73 -5.67
N LEU A 19 13.76 7.72 -6.16
CA LEU A 19 12.56 8.17 -5.46
C LEU A 19 11.46 7.10 -5.50
N VAL A 20 11.29 6.44 -6.64
CA VAL A 20 10.34 5.35 -6.82
C VAL A 20 10.80 4.15 -6.00
N GLU A 21 12.09 3.81 -6.05
CA GLU A 21 12.68 2.73 -5.27
C GLU A 21 12.47 2.92 -3.77
N LYS A 22 12.81 4.10 -3.22
CA LYS A 22 12.59 4.42 -1.80
C LYS A 22 11.12 4.29 -1.39
N HIS A 23 10.20 4.70 -2.26
CA HIS A 23 8.78 4.52 -1.98
C HIS A 23 8.38 3.04 -2.01
N ALA A 24 8.82 2.29 -3.02
CA ALA A 24 8.54 0.87 -3.16
C ALA A 24 9.04 0.08 -1.95
N ILE A 25 10.25 0.38 -1.44
CA ILE A 25 10.79 -0.21 -0.21
C ILE A 25 9.87 0.08 0.98
N SER A 26 9.42 1.33 1.13
CA SER A 26 8.50 1.69 2.23
C SER A 26 7.16 0.95 2.11
N VAL A 27 6.61 0.82 0.90
CA VAL A 27 5.35 0.09 0.68
C VAL A 27 5.51 -1.38 1.03
N MET A 28 6.55 -2.03 0.51
CA MET A 28 6.79 -3.45 0.76
C MET A 28 7.12 -3.72 2.23
N GLY A 29 7.86 -2.83 2.88
CA GLY A 29 8.12 -2.91 4.33
C GLY A 29 6.84 -2.82 5.16
N THR A 30 5.93 -1.90 4.83
CA THR A 30 4.63 -1.82 5.50
C THR A 30 3.79 -3.07 5.24
N LEU A 31 3.78 -3.61 4.01
CA LEU A 31 3.04 -4.85 3.72
C LEU A 31 3.61 -6.05 4.49
N ASP A 32 4.93 -6.18 4.56
CA ASP A 32 5.61 -7.23 5.33
C ASP A 32 5.29 -7.14 6.83
N GLU A 33 5.31 -5.94 7.39
CA GLU A 33 4.93 -5.66 8.77
C GLU A 33 3.48 -6.06 9.06
N LEU A 34 2.54 -5.70 8.17
CA LEU A 34 1.13 -6.03 8.32
C LEU A 34 0.87 -7.53 8.24
N ILE A 35 1.49 -8.22 7.28
CA ILE A 35 1.33 -9.66 7.08
C ILE A 35 1.95 -10.43 8.25
N SER A 36 3.11 -9.99 8.73
CA SER A 36 3.83 -10.65 9.82
C SER A 36 3.16 -10.50 11.19
N ASN A 37 2.28 -9.49 11.35
CA ASN A 37 1.57 -9.22 12.60
C ASN A 37 0.05 -9.35 12.45
N ILE A 38 -0.43 -10.11 11.44
CA ILE A 38 -1.86 -10.20 11.12
C ILE A 38 -2.71 -10.82 12.24
N ASP A 39 -2.07 -11.51 13.18
CA ASP A 39 -2.66 -12.06 14.40
C ASP A 39 -2.94 -10.99 15.48
N ASN A 40 -2.24 -9.85 15.44
CA ASN A 40 -2.50 -8.68 16.28
C ASN A 40 -3.27 -7.61 15.49
N VAL A 41 -4.59 -7.79 15.46
CA VAL A 41 -5.50 -6.94 14.68
C VAL A 41 -5.45 -5.46 15.08
N ASP A 42 -5.32 -5.15 16.38
CA ASP A 42 -5.24 -3.77 16.85
C ASP A 42 -3.98 -3.07 16.34
N TYR A 43 -2.83 -3.76 16.43
CA TYR A 43 -1.56 -3.27 15.87
C TYR A 43 -1.65 -3.03 14.36
N VAL A 44 -2.23 -3.98 13.63
CA VAL A 44 -2.43 -3.88 12.18
C VAL A 44 -3.25 -2.64 11.83
N PHE A 45 -4.35 -2.38 12.56
CA PHE A 45 -5.16 -1.19 12.32
C PHE A 45 -4.42 0.11 12.66
N ASP A 46 -3.58 0.14 13.69
CA ASP A 46 -2.76 1.31 14.02
C ASP A 46 -1.74 1.62 12.92
N VAL A 47 -1.07 0.60 12.38
CA VAL A 47 -0.13 0.76 11.25
C VAL A 47 -0.87 1.23 9.99
N LEU A 48 -2.02 0.63 9.67
CA LEU A 48 -2.85 1.05 8.52
C LEU A 48 -3.34 2.48 8.66
N LYS A 49 -3.73 2.89 9.88
CA LYS A 49 -4.18 4.25 10.19
C LYS A 49 -3.06 5.26 10.03
N ALA A 50 -1.88 4.99 10.60
CA ALA A 50 -0.72 5.84 10.43
C ALA A 50 -0.34 5.96 8.94
N THR A 51 -0.40 4.85 8.20
CA THR A 51 -0.13 4.81 6.76
C THR A 51 -1.10 5.68 5.98
N GLY A 52 -2.42 5.54 6.20
CA GLY A 52 -3.43 6.33 5.51
C GLY A 52 -3.34 7.83 5.83
N GLN A 53 -3.08 8.18 7.09
CA GLN A 53 -2.86 9.57 7.50
C GLN A 53 -1.60 10.16 6.87
N SER A 54 -0.53 9.37 6.71
CA SER A 54 0.71 9.84 6.08
C SER A 54 0.49 10.25 4.61
N HIS A 55 -0.35 9.52 3.88
CA HIS A 55 -0.69 9.83 2.49
C HIS A 55 -1.48 11.15 2.35
N MET A 56 -2.31 11.49 3.33
CA MET A 56 -3.09 12.74 3.33
C MET A 56 -2.23 14.00 3.55
N LYS A 57 -1.01 13.85 4.06
CA LYS A 57 -0.06 14.97 4.20
C LYS A 57 0.43 15.51 2.84
N PHE A 58 0.14 14.81 1.74
CA PHE A 58 0.56 15.24 0.41
C PHE A 58 -0.54 16.05 -0.29
N PRO A 59 -0.27 17.32 -0.65
CA PRO A 59 -1.25 18.16 -1.33
C PRO A 59 -1.78 17.54 -2.62
N GLY A 60 -3.10 17.53 -2.78
CA GLY A 60 -3.77 16.99 -3.96
C GLY A 60 -3.71 15.47 -4.09
N PHE A 61 -3.32 14.75 -3.02
CA PHE A 61 -3.45 13.29 -2.99
C PHE A 61 -4.92 12.90 -3.06
N ARG A 62 -5.20 11.88 -3.87
CA ARG A 62 -6.52 11.31 -4.12
C ARG A 62 -6.49 9.89 -3.62
N THR A 63 -7.32 9.57 -2.62
CA THR A 63 -7.34 8.25 -1.98
C THR A 63 -7.71 7.14 -2.97
N GLU A 64 -8.41 7.47 -4.05
CA GLU A 64 -8.74 6.54 -5.12
C GLU A 64 -7.48 5.97 -5.81
N LEU A 65 -6.37 6.71 -5.82
CA LEU A 65 -5.10 6.24 -6.38
C LEU A 65 -4.49 5.06 -5.62
N ILE A 66 -4.93 4.82 -4.37
CA ILE A 66 -4.47 3.66 -3.59
C ILE A 66 -4.96 2.36 -4.24
N TRP A 67 -6.14 2.37 -4.87
CA TRP A 67 -6.67 1.20 -5.58
C TRP A 67 -5.84 0.80 -6.80
N ASP A 68 -5.10 1.73 -7.39
CA ASP A 68 -4.23 1.44 -8.54
C ASP A 68 -3.11 0.44 -8.18
N MET A 69 -2.85 0.20 -6.89
CA MET A 69 -1.89 -0.81 -6.42
C MET A 69 -2.39 -2.26 -6.49
N GLU A 70 -3.70 -2.50 -6.48
CA GLU A 70 -4.26 -3.85 -6.32
C GLU A 70 -3.76 -4.81 -7.40
N LYS A 71 -3.93 -4.43 -8.67
CA LYS A 71 -3.57 -5.27 -9.81
C LYS A 71 -2.05 -5.48 -9.93
N PRO A 72 -1.21 -4.43 -9.87
CA PRO A 72 0.25 -4.60 -9.87
C PRO A 72 0.75 -5.50 -8.73
N PHE A 73 0.18 -5.38 -7.53
CA PHE A 73 0.55 -6.24 -6.41
C PHE A 73 0.22 -7.71 -6.68
N LEU A 74 -1.01 -8.01 -7.10
CA LEU A 74 -1.43 -9.39 -7.39
C LEU A 74 -0.60 -10.02 -8.51
N GLU A 75 -0.30 -9.25 -9.56
CA GLU A 75 0.55 -9.72 -10.66
C GLU A 75 1.99 -9.98 -10.18
N ALA A 76 2.56 -9.09 -9.37
CA ALA A 76 3.89 -9.28 -8.80
C ALA A 76 3.96 -10.53 -7.92
N VAL A 77 2.95 -10.80 -7.09
CA VAL A 77 2.87 -12.00 -6.26
C VAL A 77 2.79 -13.26 -7.13
N LYS A 78 1.94 -13.25 -8.17
CA LYS A 78 1.80 -14.37 -9.11
C LYS A 78 3.11 -14.69 -9.81
N ILE A 79 3.80 -13.67 -10.33
CA ILE A 79 5.12 -13.82 -10.97
C ILE A 79 6.15 -14.38 -9.96
N THR A 80 6.16 -13.85 -8.74
CA THR A 80 7.13 -14.23 -7.69
C THR A 80 6.95 -15.67 -7.22
N LEU A 81 5.70 -16.13 -7.11
CA LEU A 81 5.39 -17.48 -6.65
C LEU A 81 5.45 -18.52 -7.77
N GLY A 82 5.26 -18.12 -9.03
CA GLY A 82 5.35 -18.99 -10.20
C GLY A 82 4.44 -20.20 -10.04
N ASP A 83 4.99 -21.40 -10.24
CA ASP A 83 4.25 -22.66 -10.15
C ASP A 83 3.67 -22.95 -8.75
N ARG A 84 4.12 -22.24 -7.70
CA ARG A 84 3.55 -22.35 -6.35
C ARG A 84 2.27 -21.55 -6.18
N TYR A 85 1.94 -20.67 -7.13
CA TYR A 85 0.73 -19.86 -7.10
C TYR A 85 -0.50 -20.71 -7.43
N SER A 86 -1.20 -21.15 -6.39
CA SER A 86 -2.45 -21.93 -6.50
C SER A 86 -3.70 -21.04 -6.46
N ASP A 87 -4.84 -21.58 -6.86
CA ASP A 87 -6.14 -20.90 -6.77
C ASP A 87 -6.50 -20.47 -5.34
N ASN A 88 -6.09 -21.26 -4.34
CA ASN A 88 -6.24 -20.90 -2.94
C ASN A 88 -5.38 -19.69 -2.56
N MET A 89 -4.15 -19.62 -3.07
CA MET A 89 -3.30 -18.44 -2.86
C MET A 89 -3.85 -17.21 -3.56
N ASP A 90 -4.37 -17.33 -4.78
CA ASP A 90 -5.03 -16.21 -5.48
C ASP A 90 -6.18 -15.64 -4.63
N THR A 91 -7.02 -16.51 -4.09
CA THR A 91 -8.11 -16.12 -3.20
C THR A 91 -7.60 -15.39 -1.96
N ILE A 92 -6.60 -15.95 -1.28
CA ILE A 92 -6.01 -15.34 -0.06
C ILE A 92 -5.44 -13.96 -0.37
N TYR A 93 -4.58 -13.83 -1.39
CA TYR A 93 -3.92 -12.57 -1.69
C TYR A 93 -4.89 -11.49 -2.14
N ARG A 94 -5.97 -11.83 -2.87
CA ARG A 94 -7.04 -10.89 -3.22
C ARG A 94 -7.75 -10.35 -1.99
N ILE A 95 -8.09 -11.23 -1.04
CA ILE A 95 -8.74 -10.81 0.21
C ILE A 95 -7.80 -9.92 1.03
N THR A 96 -6.54 -10.34 1.18
CA THR A 96 -5.54 -9.61 1.97
C THR A 96 -5.28 -8.21 1.40
N ILE A 97 -4.97 -8.09 0.10
CA ILE A 97 -4.65 -6.78 -0.47
C ILE A 97 -5.86 -5.86 -0.44
N LYS A 98 -7.06 -6.37 -0.75
CA LYS A 98 -8.28 -5.58 -0.71
C LYS A 98 -8.55 -5.05 0.70
N PHE A 99 -8.41 -5.90 1.72
CA PHE A 99 -8.55 -5.49 3.12
C PHE A 99 -7.57 -4.37 3.50
N ILE A 100 -6.29 -4.50 3.10
CA ILE A 100 -5.26 -3.49 3.38
C ILE A 100 -5.62 -2.17 2.71
N LEU A 101 -5.88 -2.16 1.40
CA LEU A 101 -6.17 -0.94 0.65
C LEU A 101 -7.44 -0.24 1.16
N ASP A 102 -8.52 -1.00 1.41
CA ASP A 102 -9.76 -0.49 2.00
C ASP A 102 -9.50 0.18 3.36
N SER A 103 -8.69 -0.45 4.21
CA SER A 103 -8.40 0.05 5.54
C SER A 103 -7.56 1.33 5.52
N VAL A 104 -6.55 1.40 4.63
CA VAL A 104 -5.77 2.62 4.42
C VAL A 104 -6.69 3.75 3.96
N ILE A 105 -7.54 3.53 2.95
CA ILE A 105 -8.47 4.55 2.42
C ILE A 105 -9.43 5.04 3.50
N LYS A 106 -10.07 4.13 4.25
CA LYS A 106 -10.98 4.51 5.34
C LYS A 106 -10.28 5.38 6.37
N SER A 107 -9.07 5.00 6.76
CA SER A 107 -8.29 5.75 7.75
C SER A 107 -7.81 7.13 7.25
N SER A 108 -7.59 7.28 5.94
CA SER A 108 -7.28 8.58 5.30
C SER A 108 -8.46 9.56 5.35
N THR A 109 -9.69 9.06 5.40
CA THR A 109 -10.92 9.88 5.44
C THR A 109 -11.49 10.08 6.84
N ALA A 110 -10.99 9.33 7.83
CA ALA A 110 -11.44 9.44 9.21
C ALA A 110 -10.97 10.77 9.82
N PRO A 111 -11.83 11.49 10.57
CA PRO A 111 -11.39 12.65 11.35
C PRO A 111 -10.25 12.23 12.27
N THR A 112 -9.15 12.97 12.26
CA THR A 112 -8.15 12.85 13.32
C THR A 112 -8.83 13.29 14.62
N ASN A 113 -9.30 12.35 15.43
CA ASN A 113 -9.67 12.64 16.82
C ASN A 113 -8.38 13.00 17.58
N ASN A 114 -7.92 14.23 17.38
CA ASN A 114 -7.05 14.92 18.31
C ASN A 114 -7.94 15.59 19.35
N SER A 115 -8.46 14.76 20.24
CA SER A 115 -8.78 15.11 21.61
C SER A 115 -8.14 13.98 22.43
N VAL A 116 -7.22 14.23 23.35
CA VAL A 116 -7.44 14.96 24.60
C VAL A 116 -6.08 15.27 25.26
N SER A 117 -6.01 16.45 25.88
CA SER A 117 -5.07 16.99 26.91
C SER A 117 -3.61 17.22 26.55
#